data_AF-A0A4U9HD88-F1
#
_entry.id   AF-A0A4U9HD88-F1
#
_cell.length_a   1.000
_cell.length_b   1.000
_cell.length_c   1.000
_cell.angle_alpha   90.00
_cell.angle_beta   90.00
_cell.angle_gamma   90.00
#
_symmetry.space_group_name_H-M   'P 1'
#
loop_
_entity.id
_entity.type
_entity.pdbx_description
1 polymer ?
#
loop_
_entity_poly.entity_id
_entity_poly.type
_entity_poly.pdbx_seq_one_letter_code
_entity_poly.pdbx_strand_id
1 'polypeptide(L)'
;MAGFSQQNLDIQLEGTRLTVKGTPEKPETETKWLHQGLVTQPFSLSFTLAEHMEVTGATFNNGLLHIDITRNVPEEIAPQRIAISERPALNS
;
A
#
# COMPACT_ATOMS: atom_id res chain seq x y z
N MET A 1 -2.92 -15.39 -3.62
CA MET A 1 -2.08 -15.40 -4.85
C MET A 1 -1.33 -16.72 -4.99
N ALA A 2 -2.06 -17.83 -5.06
CA ALA A 2 -1.47 -19.12 -5.36
C ALA A 2 -0.97 -19.13 -6.82
N GLY A 3 0.18 -19.74 -7.08
CA GLY A 3 0.74 -19.84 -8.43
C GLY A 3 1.53 -18.63 -8.91
N PHE A 4 1.79 -17.64 -8.05
CA PHE A 4 2.74 -16.55 -8.31
C PHE A 4 4.01 -16.73 -7.49
N SER A 5 5.16 -16.43 -8.09
CA SER A 5 6.41 -16.24 -7.36
C SER A 5 6.61 -14.76 -7.03
N GLN A 6 7.46 -14.45 -6.06
CA GLN A 6 7.73 -13.07 -5.65
C GLN A 6 8.25 -12.20 -6.82
N GLN A 7 9.09 -12.77 -7.68
CA GLN A 7 9.62 -12.11 -8.88
C GLN A 7 8.55 -11.75 -9.93
N ASN A 8 7.36 -12.35 -9.83
CA ASN A 8 6.23 -12.08 -10.72
C ASN A 8 5.26 -11.04 -10.16
N LEU A 9 5.55 -10.48 -8.97
CA LEU A 9 4.73 -9.47 -8.31
C LEU A 9 5.45 -8.11 -8.36
N ASP A 10 4.69 -7.07 -8.68
CA ASP A 10 5.12 -5.67 -8.65
C ASP A 10 4.20 -4.89 -7.71
N ILE A 11 4.80 -4.09 -6.83
CA ILE A 11 4.09 -3.31 -5.82
C ILE A 11 4.61 -1.88 -5.90
N GLN A 12 3.73 -0.93 -6.16
CA GLN A 12 4.09 0.47 -6.37
C GLN A 12 3.16 1.38 -5.59
N LEU A 13 3.73 2.41 -4.96
CA LEU A 13 2.99 3.48 -4.30
C LEU A 13 3.27 4.80 -5.02
N GLU A 14 2.23 5.37 -5.63
CA GLU A 14 2.28 6.68 -6.29
C GLU A 14 1.31 7.64 -5.58
N GLY A 15 1.86 8.59 -4.82
CA GLY A 15 1.05 9.43 -3.93
C GLY A 15 0.32 8.57 -2.89
N THR A 16 -1.01 8.58 -2.91
CA THR A 16 -1.86 7.74 -2.05
C THR A 16 -2.30 6.43 -2.72
N ARG A 17 -1.90 6.16 -3.97
CA ARG A 17 -2.37 4.99 -4.72
C ARG A 17 -1.39 3.85 -4.63
N LEU A 18 -1.76 2.81 -3.89
CA LEU A 18 -1.02 1.55 -3.83
C LEU A 18 -1.55 0.61 -4.91
N THR A 19 -0.67 0.16 -5.80
CA THR A 19 -0.99 -0.78 -6.87
C THR A 19 -0.19 -2.06 -6.71
N VAL A 20 -0.87 -3.20 -6.81
CA VAL A 20 -0.29 -4.54 -6.78
C VAL A 20 -0.61 -5.23 -8.09
N LYS A 21 0.42 -5.60 -8.84
CA LYS A 21 0.29 -6.33 -10.11
C LYS A 21 0.93 -7.70 -9.98
N GLY A 22 0.32 -8.69 -10.59
CA GLY A 22 0.93 -10.00 -10.76
C GLY A 22 0.91 -10.38 -12.23
N THR A 23 2.05 -10.75 -12.77
CA THR A 23 2.16 -11.28 -14.15
C THR A 23 2.73 -12.69 -14.09
N PRO A 24 1.93 -13.74 -14.35
CA PRO A 24 2.42 -15.11 -14.31
C PRO A 24 3.53 -15.31 -15.34
N GLU A 25 4.54 -16.08 -14.97
CA GLU A 25 5.60 -16.46 -15.87
C GLU A 25 5.02 -17.31 -17.01
N LYS A 26 5.42 -17.02 -18.25
CA LYS A 26 5.00 -17.83 -19.39
C LYS A 26 5.79 -19.14 -19.36
N PRO A 27 5.14 -20.29 -19.45
CA PRO A 27 5.87 -21.56 -19.54
C PRO A 27 6.69 -21.58 -20.84
N GLU A 28 7.97 -21.93 -20.74
CA GLU A 28 8.87 -22.06 -21.89
C GLU A 28 8.46 -23.21 -22.82
N THR A 29 7.73 -24.20 -22.30
CA THR A 29 7.24 -25.35 -23.06
C THR A 29 5.73 -25.48 -22.89
N GLU A 30 5.03 -25.66 -24.01
CA GLU A 30 3.59 -25.88 -24.03
C GLU A 30 3.29 -27.24 -23.36
N THR A 31 2.83 -27.20 -22.10
CA THR A 31 2.45 -28.40 -21.38
C THR A 31 1.03 -28.80 -21.79
N LYS A 32 0.84 -30.03 -22.26
CA LYS A 32 -0.49 -30.57 -22.56
C LYS A 32 -1.17 -31.02 -21.28
N TRP A 33 -2.26 -30.36 -20.93
CA TRP A 33 -3.09 -30.69 -19.78
C TRP A 33 -4.30 -31.54 -20.22
N LEU A 34 -4.63 -32.59 -19.46
CA LEU A 34 -5.88 -33.34 -19.65
C LEU A 34 -7.09 -32.54 -19.17
N HIS A 35 -6.95 -31.80 -18.06
CA HIS A 35 -7.92 -30.84 -17.54
C HIS A 35 -7.22 -29.82 -16.64
N GLN A 36 -7.51 -28.53 -16.83
CA GLN A 36 -6.92 -27.44 -16.05
C GLN A 36 -8.02 -26.63 -15.35
N GLY A 37 -8.32 -26.99 -14.09
CA GLY A 37 -9.40 -26.38 -13.31
C GLY A 37 -9.04 -25.02 -12.67
N LEU A 38 -7.76 -24.65 -12.70
CA LEU A 38 -7.26 -23.37 -12.17
C LEU A 38 -6.31 -22.75 -13.19
N VAL A 39 -6.56 -21.49 -13.52
CA VAL A 39 -5.75 -20.71 -14.46
C VAL A 39 -5.18 -19.52 -13.71
N THR A 40 -3.86 -19.36 -13.77
CA THR A 40 -3.19 -18.16 -13.26
C THR A 40 -3.22 -17.11 -14.36
N GLN A 41 -3.96 -16.02 -14.15
CA GLN A 41 -4.04 -14.90 -15.09
C GLN A 41 -3.35 -13.66 -14.51
N PRO A 42 -2.81 -12.77 -15.37
CA PRO A 42 -2.34 -11.47 -14.91
C PRO A 42 -3.45 -10.72 -14.16
N PHE A 43 -3.07 -9.99 -13.12
CA PHE A 43 -4.00 -9.17 -12.35
C PHE A 43 -3.39 -7.80 -12.01
N SER A 44 -4.26 -6.83 -11.73
CA SER A 44 -3.91 -5.53 -11.15
C SER A 44 -4.96 -5.15 -10.12
N LEU A 45 -4.52 -4.91 -8.89
CA LEU A 45 -5.35 -4.41 -7.80
C LEU A 45 -4.84 -3.05 -7.38
N SER A 46 -5.74 -2.10 -7.16
CA SER A 46 -5.37 -0.76 -6.72
C SER A 46 -6.20 -0.36 -5.50
N PHE A 47 -5.51 0.24 -4.54
CA PHE A 47 -6.05 0.72 -3.29
C PHE A 47 -5.70 2.20 -3.13
N THR A 48 -6.57 2.96 -2.48
CA THR A 48 -6.27 4.34 -2.09
C THR A 48 -6.04 4.36 -0.59
N LEU A 49 -4.83 4.73 -0.20
CA LEU A 49 -4.46 4.94 1.19
C LEU A 49 -5.12 6.22 1.71
N ALA A 50 -5.59 6.17 2.95
CA ALA A 50 -6.10 7.35 3.62
C ALA A 50 -4.95 8.32 3.94
N GLU A 51 -5.32 9.55 4.29
CA GLU A 51 -4.36 10.55 4.73
C GLU A 51 -3.56 10.06 5.94
N HIS A 52 -2.26 10.38 5.95
CA HIS A 52 -1.32 9.96 6.98
C HIS A 52 -1.06 8.44 7.06
N MET A 53 -1.47 7.65 6.06
CA MET A 53 -1.09 6.24 5.98
C MET A 53 0.20 6.07 5.18
N GLU A 54 1.11 5.27 5.71
CA GLU A 54 2.39 4.96 5.09
C GLU A 54 2.59 3.44 5.03
N VAL A 55 3.14 2.96 3.91
CA VAL A 55 3.53 1.55 3.77
C VAL A 55 4.89 1.37 4.45
N THR A 56 4.96 0.44 5.40
CA THR A 56 6.17 0.17 6.19
C THR A 56 6.88 -1.12 5.79
N GLY A 57 6.16 -2.03 5.13
CA GLY A 57 6.70 -3.31 4.71
C GLY A 57 5.78 -4.06 3.77
N ALA A 58 6.35 -5.08 3.12
CA ALA A 58 5.59 -6.06 2.35
C ALA A 58 6.27 -7.43 2.48
N THR A 59 5.48 -8.48 2.72
CA THR A 59 5.98 -9.86 2.83
C THR A 59 5.13 -10.79 1.98
N PHE A 60 5.77 -11.73 1.29
CA PHE A 60 5.09 -12.74 0.47
C PHE A 60 5.45 -14.14 0.95
N ASN A 61 4.46 -14.90 1.42
CA ASN A 61 4.69 -16.25 1.91
C ASN A 61 3.45 -17.12 1.64
N ASN A 62 3.67 -18.38 1.24
CA ASN A 62 2.61 -19.37 0.99
C ASN A 62 1.49 -18.86 0.04
N GLY A 63 1.87 -18.07 -0.97
CA GLY A 63 0.92 -17.50 -1.92
C GLY A 63 0.10 -16.35 -1.37
N LEU A 64 0.47 -15.75 -0.24
CA LEU A 64 -0.20 -14.59 0.35
C LEU A 64 0.76 -13.41 0.41
N LEU A 65 0.29 -12.25 -0.05
CA LEU A 65 0.99 -10.98 0.10
C LEU A 65 0.39 -10.23 1.29
N HIS A 66 1.20 -9.93 2.28
CA HIS A 66 0.89 -8.98 3.33
C HIS A 66 1.58 -7.65 3.04
N ILE A 67 0.84 -6.55 3.24
CA ILE A 67 1.35 -5.19 3.12
C ILE A 67 1.08 -4.52 4.45
N ASP A 68 2.14 -4.08 5.12
CA ASP A 68 2.09 -3.45 6.43
C ASP A 68 1.91 -1.95 6.27
N ILE A 69 0.83 -1.41 6.82
CA ILE A 69 0.46 0.00 6.71
C ILE A 69 0.29 0.57 8.10
N THR A 70 0.99 1.68 8.38
CA THR A 70 0.86 2.41 9.65
C THR A 70 0.27 3.78 9.42
N ARG A 71 -0.43 4.30 10.43
CA ARG A 71 -0.92 5.67 10.43
C ARG A 71 0.05 6.57 11.20
N ASN A 72 0.69 7.50 10.49
CA ASN A 72 1.62 8.48 11.04
C ASN A 72 1.00 9.88 11.06
N VAL A 73 0.23 10.19 12.12
CA VAL A 73 -0.33 11.54 12.30
C VAL A 73 0.72 12.43 12.95
N PRO A 74 1.07 13.58 12.34
CA PRO A 74 1.98 14.53 12.97
C PRO A 74 1.47 14.97 14.35
N GLU A 75 2.38 15.07 15.34
CA GLU A 75 2.04 15.62 16.67
C GLU A 75 1.57 17.09 16.60
N GLU A 76 1.88 17.81 15.51
CA GLU A 76 1.54 19.22 15.31
C GLU A 76 0.03 19.50 15.17
N ILE A 77 -0.81 18.46 15.07
CA ILE A 77 -2.28 18.60 15.14
C ILE A 77 -2.76 18.63 16.60
N ALA A 78 -1.86 18.51 17.58
CA ALA A 78 -2.21 18.74 18.97
C ALA A 78 -2.73 20.19 19.13
N PRO A 79 -3.93 20.39 19.69
CA PRO A 79 -4.48 21.72 19.86
C PRO A 79 -3.54 22.57 20.73
N GLN A 80 -3.00 23.65 20.15
CA GLN A 80 -2.19 24.60 20.90
C GLN A 80 -3.07 25.53 21.73
N ARG A 81 -2.71 25.71 23.00
CA ARG A 81 -3.35 26.69 23.87
C ARG A 81 -2.82 28.09 23.52
N ILE A 82 -3.70 28.97 23.05
CA ILE A 82 -3.37 30.38 22.84
C ILE A 82 -3.52 31.15 24.17
N ALA A 83 -2.47 31.84 24.61
CA ALA A 83 -2.53 32.70 25.79
C ALA A 83 -3.27 34.01 25.47
N ILE A 84 -4.25 34.39 26.30
CA ILE A 84 -4.91 35.69 26.22
C ILE A 84 -4.02 36.70 26.96
N SER A 85 -3.55 37.73 26.25
CA SER A 85 -2.74 38.82 26.82
C SER A 85 -3.54 40.12 26.79
N GLU A 86 -3.46 40.92 27.86
CA GLU A 86 -4.00 42.28 27.86
C GLU A 86 -3.15 43.15 26.92
N ARG A 87 -3.81 43.82 25.96
CA ARG A 87 -3.13 44.86 25.18
C ARG A 87 -2.83 46.02 26.14
N PRO A 88 -1.56 46.43 26.33
CA PRO A 88 -1.29 47.62 27.11
C PRO A 88 -1.98 48.79 26.42
N ALA A 89 -2.93 49.41 27.11
CA ALA A 89 -3.50 50.67 26.70
C ALA A 89 -2.33 51.66 26.60
N LEU A 90 -2.16 52.25 25.41
CA LEU A 90 -1.24 53.36 25.20
C LEU A 90 -1.72 54.50 26.09
N ASN A 91 -1.08 54.70 27.24
CA ASN A 91 -1.30 55.87 28.07
C ASN A 91 -0.65 57.07 27.37
N SER A 92 -1.51 57.99 26.93
CA SER A 92 -1.17 59.28 26.30
C SER A 92 -0.34 60.19 27.19
#